data_AF-A0A366FUA2-F1
#
_entry.id   AF-A0A366FUA2-F1
#
_cell.length_a   1.000
_cell.length_b   1.000
_cell.length_c   1.000
_cell.angle_alpha   90.00
_cell.angle_beta   90.00
_cell.angle_gamma   90.00
#
_symmetry.space_group_name_H-M   'P 1'
#
loop_
_entity.id
_entity.type
_entity.pdbx_description
1 polymer ?
#
loop_
_entity_poly.entity_id
_entity_poly.type
_entity_poly.pdbx_seq_one_letter_code
_entity_poly.pdbx_strand_id
1 'polypeptide(L)'
;MFRFLRLLVVAVIAIVLVAFCFANRQPVTVSFDPFSTPDNAAVATQAPLFVVVVVVAMLAVIAGALATWVSQGRHRKAARVNRREAAKWRSEAQTLKAAQPAGSALTRT
;
A
#
# COMPACT_ATOMS: atom_id res chain seq x y z
N MET A 1 -15.02 1.29 -7.35
CA MET A 1 -14.79 0.68 -8.68
C MET A 1 -13.31 0.41 -8.97
N PHE A 2 -12.37 1.33 -8.68
CA PHE A 2 -10.92 1.13 -8.93
C PHE A 2 -10.27 -0.11 -8.30
N ARG A 3 -10.86 -0.68 -7.23
CA ARG A 3 -10.36 -1.94 -6.62
C ARG A 3 -10.45 -3.13 -7.56
N PHE A 4 -11.50 -3.19 -8.39
CA PHE A 4 -11.70 -4.27 -9.35
C PHE A 4 -10.67 -4.19 -10.48
N LEU A 5 -10.42 -2.98 -11.00
CA LEU A 5 -9.40 -2.75 -12.03
C LEU A 5 -7.99 -3.13 -11.53
N ARG A 6 -7.65 -2.76 -10.28
CA ARG A 6 -6.37 -3.17 -9.68
C ARG A 6 -6.26 -4.69 -9.58
N LEU A 7 -7.32 -5.38 -9.15
CA LEU A 7 -7.32 -6.84 -9.05
C LEU A 7 -7.16 -7.49 -10.43
N LEU A 8 -7.87 -6.96 -11.43
CA LEU A 8 -7.79 -7.41 -12.82
C LEU A 8 -6.36 -7.28 -13.37
N VAL A 9 -5.72 -6.13 -13.17
CA VAL A 9 -4.33 -5.90 -13.61
C VAL A 9 -3.38 -6.89 -12.94
N VAL A 10 -3.50 -7.09 -11.62
CA VAL A 10 -2.67 -8.07 -10.89
C VAL A 10 -2.90 -9.50 -11.40
N ALA A 11 -4.16 -9.87 -11.66
CA ALA A 11 -4.50 -11.19 -12.17
C ALA A 11 -3.90 -11.43 -13.57
N VAL A 12 -3.98 -10.44 -14.47
CA VAL A 12 -3.39 -10.54 -15.82
C VAL A 12 -1.86 -10.71 -15.72
N ILE A 13 -1.19 -9.91 -14.91
CA ILE A 13 0.26 -10.04 -14.69
C ILE A 13 0.61 -11.42 -14.15
N ALA A 14 -0.15 -11.92 -13.15
CA ALA A 14 0.07 -13.24 -12.58
C ALA A 14 -0.09 -14.35 -13.61
N ILE A 15 -1.12 -14.28 -14.48
CA ILE A 15 -1.34 -15.27 -15.55
C ILE A 15 -0.16 -15.28 -16.53
N VAL A 16 0.31 -14.11 -16.98
CA VAL A 16 1.46 -14.00 -17.89
C VAL A 16 2.71 -14.60 -17.27
N LEU A 17 2.97 -14.31 -15.99
CA LEU A 17 4.10 -14.85 -15.26
C LEU A 17 4.02 -16.38 -15.17
N VAL A 18 2.87 -16.96 -14.83
CA VAL A 18 2.68 -18.41 -14.76
C VAL A 18 2.85 -19.06 -16.13
N ALA A 19 2.27 -18.48 -17.19
CA ALA A 19 2.41 -18.99 -18.56
C ALA A 19 3.88 -18.96 -19.02
N PHE A 20 4.61 -17.88 -18.73
CA PHE A 20 6.03 -17.75 -18.99
C PHE A 20 6.85 -18.81 -18.23
N CYS A 21 6.49 -19.12 -16.99
CA CYS A 21 7.12 -20.21 -16.22
C CYS A 21 6.91 -21.59 -16.86
N PHE A 22 5.68 -21.89 -17.26
CA PHE A 22 5.35 -23.18 -17.88
C PHE A 22 6.06 -23.36 -19.24
N ALA A 23 6.10 -22.29 -20.04
CA ALA A 23 6.83 -22.28 -21.31
C ALA A 23 8.35 -22.47 -21.10
N ASN A 24 8.89 -21.90 -20.02
CA ASN A 24 10.32 -21.94 -19.70
C ASN A 24 10.61 -22.87 -18.50
N ARG A 25 10.14 -24.13 -18.60
CA ARG A 25 10.42 -25.20 -17.61
C ARG A 25 11.87 -25.71 -17.62
N GLN A 26 12.63 -25.30 -18.62
CA GLN A 26 14.05 -25.65 -18.73
C GLN A 26 14.83 -24.98 -17.60
N PRO A 27 15.86 -25.62 -17.05
CA PRO A 27 16.76 -24.99 -16.09
C PRO A 27 17.46 -23.80 -16.76
N VAL A 28 17.33 -22.61 -16.19
CA VAL A 28 17.96 -21.38 -16.67
C VAL A 28 19.03 -20.97 -15.66
N THR A 29 20.20 -20.60 -16.14
CA THR A 29 21.27 -20.04 -15.31
C THR A 29 20.88 -18.62 -14.90
N VAL A 30 20.62 -18.41 -13.62
CA VAL A 30 20.36 -17.08 -13.06
C VAL A 30 21.63 -16.59 -12.37
N SER A 31 22.17 -15.46 -12.85
CA SER A 31 23.25 -14.74 -12.17
C SER A 31 22.66 -13.69 -11.25
N PHE A 32 23.09 -13.70 -9.99
CA PHE A 32 22.70 -12.69 -8.99
C PHE A 32 23.70 -11.52 -8.89
N ASP A 33 24.73 -11.50 -9.73
CA ASP A 33 25.71 -10.42 -9.78
C ASP A 33 25.54 -9.61 -11.10
N PRO A 34 25.18 -8.31 -11.01
CA PRO A 34 24.92 -7.46 -12.16
C PRO A 34 26.19 -7.05 -12.93
N PHE A 35 27.38 -7.35 -12.43
CA PHE A 35 28.67 -7.01 -13.05
C PHE A 35 29.48 -8.25 -13.49
N SER A 36 28.94 -9.46 -13.37
CA SER A 36 29.66 -10.66 -13.81
C SER A 36 29.81 -10.69 -15.33
N THR A 37 31.03 -10.92 -15.80
CA THR A 37 31.28 -11.40 -17.17
C THR A 37 30.94 -12.90 -17.28
N PRO A 38 30.66 -13.41 -18.49
CA PRO A 38 30.28 -14.82 -18.70
C PRO A 38 31.25 -15.84 -18.05
N ASP A 39 32.52 -15.47 -17.92
CA ASP A 39 33.59 -16.33 -17.42
C ASP A 39 33.74 -16.31 -15.89
N ASN A 40 33.04 -15.43 -15.17
CA ASN A 40 33.28 -15.22 -13.73
C ASN A 40 31.99 -15.05 -12.91
N ALA A 41 30.97 -15.84 -13.25
CA ALA A 41 29.71 -15.86 -12.51
C ALA A 41 29.87 -16.60 -11.17
N ALA A 42 30.50 -15.94 -10.19
CA ALA A 42 30.77 -16.50 -8.86
C ALA A 42 29.49 -16.92 -8.08
N VAL A 43 28.31 -16.45 -8.51
CA VAL A 43 27.00 -16.77 -7.91
C VAL A 43 25.95 -17.03 -9.02
N ALA A 44 26.27 -17.94 -9.96
CA ALA A 44 25.28 -18.48 -10.90
C ALA A 44 24.65 -19.76 -10.34
N THR A 45 23.32 -19.75 -10.16
CA THR A 45 22.58 -20.96 -9.76
C THR A 45 21.67 -21.40 -10.89
N GLN A 46 21.72 -22.69 -11.23
CA GLN A 46 20.76 -23.29 -12.15
C GLN A 46 19.48 -23.57 -11.38
N ALA A 47 18.44 -22.81 -11.71
CA ALA A 47 17.11 -23.01 -11.16
C ALA A 47 16.10 -23.04 -12.30
N PRO A 48 15.06 -23.89 -12.22
CA PRO A 48 13.92 -23.76 -13.11
C PRO A 48 13.30 -22.36 -12.99
N LEU A 49 12.98 -21.73 -14.12
CA LEU A 49 12.54 -20.32 -14.15
C LEU A 49 11.27 -20.08 -13.32
N PHE A 50 10.44 -21.12 -13.15
CA PHE A 50 9.23 -21.03 -12.32
C PHE A 50 9.53 -20.67 -10.86
N VAL A 51 10.62 -21.19 -10.28
CA VAL A 51 10.99 -20.93 -8.89
C VAL A 51 11.30 -19.45 -8.71
N VAL A 52 12.08 -18.89 -9.65
CA VAL A 52 12.52 -17.49 -9.64
C VAL A 52 11.32 -16.56 -9.70
N VAL A 53 10.41 -16.80 -10.65
CA VAL A 53 9.23 -15.97 -10.84
C VAL A 53 8.29 -16.04 -9.65
N VAL A 54 8.07 -17.23 -9.06
CA VAL A 54 7.24 -17.38 -7.86
C VAL A 54 7.83 -16.60 -6.68
N VAL A 55 9.14 -16.71 -6.45
CA VAL A 55 9.83 -15.98 -5.36
C VAL A 55 9.69 -14.47 -5.57
N VAL A 56 9.94 -13.98 -6.78
CA VAL A 56 9.80 -12.54 -7.10
C VAL A 56 8.35 -12.07 -6.92
N ALA A 57 7.37 -12.87 -7.34
CA ALA A 57 5.95 -12.56 -7.15
C ALA A 57 5.58 -12.51 -5.67
N MET A 58 6.06 -13.46 -4.85
CA MET A 58 5.87 -13.44 -3.40
C MET A 58 6.46 -12.18 -2.77
N LEU A 59 7.68 -11.80 -3.14
CA LEU A 59 8.32 -10.58 -2.66
C LEU A 59 7.52 -9.33 -3.05
N ALA A 60 7.00 -9.26 -4.27
CA ALA A 60 6.15 -8.16 -4.72
C ALA A 60 4.86 -8.05 -3.89
N VAL A 61 4.21 -9.18 -3.57
CA VAL A 61 3.02 -9.22 -2.71
C VAL A 61 3.34 -8.73 -1.30
N ILE A 62 4.44 -9.22 -0.71
CA ILE A 62 4.89 -8.81 0.64
C ILE A 62 5.18 -7.30 0.66
N ALA A 63 5.93 -6.80 -0.31
CA ALA A 63 6.23 -5.37 -0.43
C ALA A 63 4.95 -4.53 -0.59
N GLY A 64 4.01 -4.99 -1.42
CA GLY A 64 2.70 -4.35 -1.59
C GLY A 64 1.85 -4.32 -0.31
N ALA A 65 1.87 -5.42 0.46
CA ALA A 65 1.20 -5.51 1.76
C ALA A 65 1.83 -4.56 2.78
N LEU A 66 3.16 -4.51 2.86
CA LEU A 66 3.90 -3.58 3.72
C LEU A 66 3.60 -2.12 3.37
N ALA A 67 3.63 -1.77 2.08
CA ALA A 67 3.31 -0.43 1.61
C ALA A 67 1.87 -0.03 1.99
N THR A 68 0.92 -0.96 1.86
CA THR A 68 -0.48 -0.74 2.25
C THR A 68 -0.60 -0.56 3.78
N TRP A 69 0.14 -1.34 4.57
CA TRP A 69 0.14 -1.24 6.03
C TRP A 69 0.70 0.10 6.53
N VAL A 70 1.80 0.56 5.95
CA VAL A 70 2.40 1.88 6.26
C VAL A 70 1.46 3.02 5.87
N SER A 71 0.81 2.91 4.70
CA SER A 71 -0.22 3.86 4.24
C SER A 71 -1.40 3.96 5.22
N GLN A 72 -1.91 2.82 5.69
CA GLN A 72 -3.00 2.79 6.68
C GLN A 72 -2.56 3.23 8.09
N GLY A 73 -1.31 3.02 8.48
CA GLY A 73 -0.77 3.45 9.78
C GLY A 73 -0.87 4.97 9.99
N ARG A 74 -0.67 5.76 8.92
CA ARG A 74 -0.83 7.23 8.94
C ARG A 74 -2.26 7.65 9.31
N HIS A 75 -3.27 6.90 8.85
CA HIS A 75 -4.69 7.20 9.10
C HIS A 75 -5.09 6.99 10.57
N ARG A 76 -4.47 6.03 11.27
CA ARG A 76 -4.71 5.81 12.70
C ARG A 76 -4.28 7.02 13.55
N LYS A 77 -3.22 7.72 13.15
CA LYS A 77 -2.76 8.96 13.80
C LYS A 77 -3.68 10.14 13.47
N ALA A 78 -4.08 10.28 12.19
CA ALA A 78 -4.99 11.34 11.74
C ALA A 78 -6.37 11.27 12.40
N ALA A 79 -6.93 10.06 12.60
CA ALA A 79 -8.22 9.89 13.28
C ALA A 79 -8.20 10.36 14.74
N ARG A 80 -7.07 10.20 15.46
CA ARG A 80 -6.92 10.68 16.84
C ARG A 80 -6.78 12.20 16.92
N VAL A 81 -6.05 12.81 15.99
CA VAL A 81 -5.88 14.26 15.92
C VAL A 81 -7.21 14.94 15.56
N ASN A 82 -7.89 14.44 14.53
CA ASN A 82 -9.17 14.99 14.07
C ASN A 82 -10.27 14.90 15.16
N ARG A 83 -10.29 13.82 15.96
CA ARG A 83 -11.21 13.72 17.12
C ARG A 83 -10.93 14.76 18.20
N ARG A 84 -9.67 15.08 18.47
CA ARG A 84 -9.28 16.08 19.47
C ARG A 84 -9.62 17.48 19.01
N GLU A 85 -9.34 17.78 17.74
CA GLU A 85 -9.72 19.06 17.15
C GLU A 85 -11.24 19.23 17.17
N ALA A 86 -12.01 18.26 16.68
CA ALA A 86 -13.47 18.31 16.70
C ALA A 86 -14.07 18.49 18.11
N ALA A 87 -13.43 17.94 19.15
CA ALA A 87 -13.85 18.17 20.54
C ALA A 87 -13.61 19.61 20.99
N LYS A 88 -12.46 20.20 20.61
CA LYS A 88 -12.11 21.60 20.86
C LYS A 88 -13.10 22.58 20.21
N TRP A 89 -13.36 22.40 18.92
CA TRP A 89 -14.32 23.24 18.18
C TRP A 89 -15.74 23.13 18.77
N ARG A 90 -16.14 21.95 19.25
CA ARG A 90 -17.44 21.76 19.94
C ARG A 90 -17.49 22.47 21.29
N SER A 91 -16.42 22.43 22.09
CA SER A 91 -16.40 23.14 23.38
C SER A 91 -16.44 24.65 23.19
N GLU A 92 -15.70 25.17 22.21
CA GLU A 92 -15.70 26.60 21.88
C GLU A 92 -17.05 27.08 21.35
N ALA A 93 -17.72 26.26 20.52
CA ALA A 93 -19.08 26.56 20.09
C ALA A 93 -20.10 26.55 21.24
N GLN A 94 -19.92 25.66 22.22
CA GLN A 94 -20.78 25.61 23.41
C GLN A 94 -20.54 26.80 24.34
N THR A 95 -19.29 27.20 24.58
CA THR A 95 -18.98 28.38 25.38
C THR A 95 -19.45 29.66 24.71
N LEU A 96 -19.34 29.80 23.38
CA LEU A 96 -19.89 30.94 22.65
C LEU A 96 -21.43 30.99 22.69
N LYS A 97 -22.10 29.83 22.64
CA LYS A 97 -23.56 29.75 22.82
C LYS A 97 -23.99 30.05 24.25
N ALA A 98 -23.23 29.63 25.26
CA ALA A 98 -23.52 29.92 26.67
C ALA A 98 -23.17 31.36 27.07
N ALA A 99 -22.16 31.95 26.42
CA ALA A 99 -21.75 33.33 26.61
C ALA A 99 -22.60 34.33 25.82
N GLN A 100 -23.46 33.88 24.89
CA GLN A 100 -24.58 34.68 24.41
C GLN A 100 -25.57 34.84 25.56
N PRO A 101 -25.61 35.99 26.24
CA PRO A 101 -26.59 36.23 27.28
C PRO A 101 -27.94 36.37 26.58
N ALA A 102 -29.02 36.11 27.32
CA ALA A 102 -30.41 36.29 26.89
C ALA A 102 -30.82 37.75 26.57
N GLY A 103 -29.91 38.57 26.03
CA GLY A 103 -30.08 39.98 25.72
C GLY A 103 -30.50 40.29 24.29
N SER A 104 -30.49 39.33 23.36
CA SER A 104 -30.94 39.53 21.97
C SER A 104 -32.44 39.27 21.74
N ALA A 105 -33.17 38.78 22.76
CA ALA A 105 -34.62 38.62 22.71
C ALA A 105 -35.40 39.91 23.05
N LEU A 106 -34.73 40.97 23.51
CA LEU A 106 -35.37 42.24 23.89
C LEU A 106 -35.19 43.36 22.86
N THR A 107 -34.71 43.04 21.64
CA THR A 107 -34.59 44.01 20.54
C THR A 107 -35.35 43.52 19.31
N ARG A 108 -36.65 43.30 19.46
CA ARG A 108 -37.59 43.37 18.35
C ARG A 108 -38.89 43.98 18.88
N THR A 109 -38.91 45.31 18.74
CA THR A 109 -40.03 46.27 18.70
C THR A 109 -41.44 45.71 18.85
#